data_AF-A0A2N5AH02-F1
#
_entry.id   AF-A0A2N5AH02-F1
#
_cell.length_a   1.000
_cell.length_b   1.000
_cell.length_c   1.000
_cell.angle_alpha   90.00
_cell.angle_beta   90.00
_cell.angle_gamma   90.00
#
_symmetry.space_group_name_H-M   'P 1'
#
loop_
_entity.id
_entity.type
_entity.pdbx_description
1 polymer ?
#
loop_
_entity_poly.entity_id
_entity_poly.type
_entity_poly.pdbx_seq_one_letter_code
_entity_poly.pdbx_strand_id
1 'polypeptide(L)'
;MATNAKPVYKRILLKLSGEALQGSEGFGIDASILDRMAQEIKELVELGIQVGVVIGGGNLFRGAGLAKAGMNRVVGDHMGMLATVMNGLAMRDALHRAYVNARLMSAIPLNGVCDNYSWAEAISLLR
;
A
#
# COMPACT_ATOMS: atom_id res chain seq x y z
N MET A 1 -29.25 11.97 -14.36
CA MET A 1 -29.74 11.91 -12.97
C MET A 1 -28.52 11.81 -12.07
N ALA A 2 -28.21 12.83 -11.29
CA ALA A 2 -27.17 12.72 -10.27
C ALA A 2 -27.72 11.83 -9.15
N THR A 3 -27.16 10.63 -9.01
CA THR A 3 -27.50 9.75 -7.90
C THR A 3 -26.94 10.40 -6.63
N ASN A 4 -27.83 10.76 -5.71
CA ASN A 4 -27.49 11.40 -4.43
C ASN A 4 -26.87 10.38 -3.44
N ALA A 5 -26.08 9.45 -3.96
CA ALA A 5 -25.50 8.35 -3.23
C ALA A 5 -24.37 8.90 -2.34
N LYS A 6 -24.54 8.78 -1.04
CA LYS A 6 -23.52 9.13 -0.06
C LYS A 6 -22.71 7.88 0.29
N PRO A 7 -21.41 8.00 0.58
CA PRO A 7 -20.60 6.87 1.01
C PRO A 7 -21.15 6.30 2.33
N VAL A 8 -21.24 4.97 2.41
CA VAL A 8 -21.74 4.26 3.60
C VAL A 8 -20.68 4.14 4.71
N TYR A 9 -19.41 4.38 4.39
CA TYR A 9 -18.28 4.33 5.32
C TYR A 9 -17.60 5.69 5.44
N LYS A 10 -17.31 6.09 6.67
CA LYS A 10 -16.50 7.28 6.96
C LYS A 10 -15.00 6.99 6.90
N ARG A 11 -14.61 5.77 7.27
CA ARG A 11 -13.22 5.32 7.31
C ARG A 11 -13.14 3.87 6.88
N ILE A 12 -12.13 3.55 6.08
CA ILE A 12 -11.87 2.20 5.60
C ILE A 12 -10.41 1.82 5.82
N LEU A 13 -10.16 0.51 5.91
CA LEU A 13 -8.84 -0.09 5.79
C LEU A 13 -8.81 -0.91 4.51
N LEU A 14 -8.17 -0.37 3.47
CA LEU A 14 -8.05 -1.00 2.17
C LEU A 14 -6.83 -1.93 2.16
N LYS A 15 -7.05 -3.24 2.13
CA LYS A 15 -5.96 -4.22 1.93
C LYS A 15 -5.74 -4.44 0.45
N LEU A 16 -4.59 -4.00 -0.05
CA LEU A 16 -4.11 -4.29 -1.39
C LEU A 16 -3.19 -5.52 -1.38
N SER A 17 -3.42 -6.48 -2.27
CA SER A 17 -2.45 -7.55 -2.50
C SER A 17 -1.25 -7.01 -3.28
N GLY A 18 -0.05 -7.54 -3.04
CA GLY A 18 1.11 -7.17 -3.86
C GLY A 18 0.88 -7.56 -5.32
N GLU A 19 0.24 -8.71 -5.55
CA GLU A 19 -0.17 -9.19 -6.87
C GLU A 19 -1.09 -8.23 -7.61
N ALA A 20 -1.87 -7.42 -6.89
CA ALA A 20 -2.75 -6.43 -7.50
C ALA A 20 -1.98 -5.29 -8.17
N LEU A 21 -0.68 -5.14 -7.89
CA LEU A 21 0.21 -4.17 -8.51
C LEU A 21 0.96 -4.74 -9.72
N GLN A 22 0.79 -6.04 -10.01
CA GLN A 22 1.45 -6.68 -11.15
C GLN A 22 0.69 -6.38 -12.43
N GLY A 23 1.43 -6.02 -13.47
CA GLY A 23 0.90 -5.92 -14.83
C GLY A 23 0.84 -7.27 -15.53
N SER A 24 0.80 -7.23 -16.85
CA SER A 24 0.80 -8.43 -17.71
C SER A 24 2.09 -9.27 -17.58
N GLU A 25 3.20 -8.69 -17.14
CA GLU A 25 4.49 -9.37 -17.00
C GLU A 25 4.57 -10.29 -15.75
N GLY A 26 3.59 -10.24 -14.85
CA GLY A 26 3.47 -11.19 -13.73
C GLY A 26 4.54 -11.08 -12.63
N PHE A 27 5.37 -10.04 -12.66
CA PHE A 27 6.37 -9.70 -11.63
C PHE A 27 6.55 -8.17 -11.53
N GLY A 28 6.99 -7.67 -10.38
CA GLY A 28 7.32 -6.25 -10.22
C GLY A 28 6.10 -5.36 -9.93
N ILE A 29 6.19 -4.10 -10.34
CA ILE A 29 5.15 -3.06 -10.13
C ILE A 29 4.84 -2.44 -11.48
N ASP A 30 3.58 -2.49 -11.89
CA ASP A 30 3.08 -1.81 -13.08
C ASP A 30 2.64 -0.39 -12.73
N ALA A 31 3.29 0.59 -13.37
CA ALA A 31 3.04 2.00 -13.13
C ALA A 31 1.60 2.42 -13.48
N SER A 32 1.01 1.85 -14.54
CA SER A 32 -0.34 2.19 -14.98
C SER A 32 -1.40 1.74 -13.97
N ILE A 33 -1.19 0.57 -13.36
CA ILE A 33 -2.07 0.05 -12.31
C ILE A 33 -1.95 0.90 -11.05
N LEU A 34 -0.72 1.27 -10.69
CA LEU A 34 -0.43 2.09 -9.53
C LEU A 34 -1.08 3.49 -9.65
N ASP A 35 -0.96 4.12 -10.83
CA ASP A 35 -1.54 5.42 -11.12
C ASP A 35 -3.08 5.35 -11.10
N ARG A 36 -3.67 4.28 -11.64
CA ARG A 36 -5.11 4.04 -11.55
C ARG A 36 -5.56 3.92 -10.09
N MET A 37 -4.88 3.12 -9.27
CA MET A 37 -5.22 2.97 -7.84
C MET A 37 -5.10 4.30 -7.10
N ALA A 38 -4.10 5.13 -7.44
CA ALA A 38 -3.96 6.46 -6.86
C ALA A 38 -5.17 7.37 -7.18
N GLN A 39 -5.70 7.30 -8.41
CA GLN A 39 -6.94 8.03 -8.76
C GLN A 39 -8.17 7.48 -8.04
N GLU A 40 -8.33 6.16 -7.94
CA GLU A 40 -9.45 5.57 -7.18
C GLU A 40 -9.41 5.97 -5.70
N ILE A 41 -8.22 5.98 -5.07
CA ILE A 41 -8.07 6.44 -3.68
C ILE A 41 -8.34 7.95 -3.58
N LYS A 42 -7.92 8.74 -4.57
CA LYS A 42 -8.17 10.19 -4.62
C LYS A 42 -9.67 10.48 -4.57
N GLU A 43 -10.47 9.78 -5.39
CA GLU A 43 -11.93 9.94 -5.40
C GLU A 43 -12.53 9.67 -4.00
N LEU A 44 -12.06 8.64 -3.30
CA LEU A 44 -12.52 8.35 -1.93
C LEU A 44 -12.17 9.48 -0.95
N VAL A 45 -10.96 10.02 -1.04
CA VAL A 45 -10.50 11.13 -0.19
C VAL A 45 -11.31 12.41 -0.48
N GLU A 46 -11.59 12.71 -1.76
CA GLU A 46 -12.41 13.85 -2.17
C GLU A 46 -13.87 13.72 -1.71
N LEU A 47 -14.38 12.48 -1.56
CA LEU A 47 -15.67 12.19 -0.94
C LEU A 47 -15.65 12.31 0.61
N GLY A 48 -14.52 12.67 1.21
CA GLY A 48 -14.33 12.81 2.65
C GLY A 48 -14.16 11.48 3.40
N ILE A 49 -13.82 10.41 2.68
CA ILE A 49 -13.54 9.10 3.28
C ILE A 49 -12.09 9.07 3.74
N GLN A 50 -11.88 8.62 4.98
CA GLN A 50 -10.56 8.42 5.56
C GLN A 50 -10.02 7.05 5.16
N VAL A 51 -8.91 7.02 4.43
CA VAL A 51 -8.39 5.78 3.82
C VAL A 51 -7.06 5.37 4.48
N GLY A 52 -7.07 4.25 5.21
CA GLY A 52 -5.86 3.53 5.56
C GLY A 52 -5.57 2.44 4.53
N VAL A 53 -4.33 2.25 4.12
CA VAL A 53 -3.95 1.21 3.14
C VAL A 53 -2.96 0.23 3.77
N VAL A 54 -3.22 -1.07 3.63
CA VAL A 54 -2.27 -2.14 3.95
C VAL A 54 -1.88 -2.83 2.66
N ILE A 55 -0.59 -2.87 2.33
CA ILE A 55 -0.10 -3.38 1.05
C ILE A 55 0.72 -4.66 1.25
N GLY A 56 0.42 -5.69 0.44
CA GLY A 56 1.20 -6.93 0.39
C GLY A 56 2.44 -6.80 -0.49
N GLY A 57 3.34 -7.80 -0.43
CA GLY A 57 4.64 -7.81 -1.15
C GLY A 57 4.83 -9.00 -2.10
N GLY A 58 3.77 -9.78 -2.33
CA GLY A 58 3.81 -11.06 -3.06
C GLY A 58 4.17 -10.95 -4.56
N ASN A 59 4.21 -9.73 -5.09
CA ASN A 59 4.66 -9.40 -6.44
C ASN A 59 6.19 -9.30 -6.59
N LEU A 60 6.91 -9.07 -5.48
CA LEU A 60 8.36 -8.96 -5.46
C LEU A 60 8.99 -10.17 -4.77
N PHE A 61 8.38 -10.62 -3.66
CA PHE A 61 8.91 -11.73 -2.87
C PHE A 61 7.79 -12.64 -2.36
N ARG A 62 7.95 -13.95 -2.60
CA ARG A 62 7.11 -15.00 -2.01
C ARG A 62 7.94 -15.89 -1.09
N GLY A 63 7.85 -15.66 0.21
CA GLY A 63 8.61 -16.41 1.21
C GLY A 63 8.44 -17.93 1.14
N ALA A 64 7.25 -18.41 0.78
CA ALA A 64 6.98 -19.84 0.60
C ALA A 64 7.77 -20.49 -0.56
N GLY A 65 8.07 -19.74 -1.62
CA GLY A 65 8.89 -20.23 -2.73
C GLY A 65 10.36 -20.38 -2.33
N LEU A 66 10.87 -19.41 -1.55
CA LEU A 66 12.26 -19.40 -1.08
C LEU A 66 12.51 -20.44 0.02
N ALA A 67 11.54 -20.67 0.91
CA ALA A 67 11.64 -21.74 1.90
C ALA A 67 11.77 -23.12 1.23
N LYS A 68 11.05 -23.37 0.13
CA LYS A 68 11.21 -24.59 -0.68
C LYS A 68 12.58 -24.68 -1.36
N ALA A 69 13.21 -23.54 -1.65
CA ALA A 69 14.55 -23.45 -2.20
C ALA A 69 15.67 -23.54 -1.13
N GLY A 70 15.33 -23.84 0.12
CA GLY A 70 16.31 -24.02 1.21
C GLY A 70 16.57 -22.77 2.06
N MET A 71 15.87 -21.67 1.83
CA MET A 71 16.02 -20.46 2.64
C MET A 71 15.38 -20.62 4.03
N ASN A 72 16.02 -20.07 5.06
CA ASN A 72 15.40 -19.95 6.38
C ASN A 72 14.10 -19.14 6.30
N ARG A 73 13.02 -19.69 6.87
CA ARG A 73 11.69 -19.09 6.84
C ARG A 73 11.65 -17.65 7.37
N VAL A 74 12.38 -17.36 8.46
CA VAL A 74 12.41 -16.02 9.07
C VAL A 74 13.02 -15.01 8.10
N VAL A 75 14.10 -15.38 7.42
CA VAL A 75 14.74 -14.53 6.41
C VAL A 75 13.77 -14.28 5.25
N GLY A 76 13.08 -15.32 4.78
CA GLY A 76 12.07 -15.19 3.73
C GLY A 76 10.90 -14.26 4.12
N ASP A 77 10.44 -14.31 5.37
CA ASP A 77 9.39 -13.43 5.87
C ASP A 77 9.89 -11.97 6.02
N HIS A 78 11.14 -11.76 6.45
CA HIS A 78 11.78 -10.44 6.45
C HIS A 78 11.85 -9.83 5.05
N MET A 79 12.25 -10.63 4.05
CA MET A 79 12.26 -10.18 2.65
C MET A 79 10.85 -9.83 2.17
N GLY A 80 9.85 -10.63 2.55
CA GLY A 80 8.44 -10.34 2.28
C GLY A 80 7.96 -9.02 2.92
N MET A 81 8.36 -8.73 4.15
CA MET A 81 8.06 -7.45 4.81
C MET A 81 8.78 -6.27 4.15
N LEU A 82 10.03 -6.43 3.70
CA LEU A 82 10.71 -5.38 2.93
C LEU A 82 10.04 -5.14 1.57
N ALA A 83 9.53 -6.18 0.93
CA ALA A 83 8.75 -6.04 -0.31
C ALA A 83 7.46 -5.21 -0.11
N THR A 84 6.79 -5.30 1.05
CA THR A 84 5.64 -4.43 1.33
C THR A 84 6.06 -2.97 1.46
N VAL A 85 7.22 -2.69 2.06
CA VAL A 85 7.76 -1.33 2.15
C VAL A 85 8.09 -0.77 0.76
N MET A 86 8.69 -1.58 -0.13
CA MET A 86 8.97 -1.18 -1.51
C MET A 86 7.67 -0.80 -2.26
N ASN A 87 6.63 -1.63 -2.16
CA ASN A 87 5.33 -1.30 -2.74
C ASN A 87 4.69 -0.07 -2.10
N GLY A 88 4.84 0.09 -0.78
CA GLY A 88 4.35 1.26 -0.05
C GLY A 88 5.01 2.56 -0.51
N LEU A 89 6.32 2.53 -0.79
CA LEU A 89 7.04 3.67 -1.35
C LEU A 89 6.52 4.04 -2.73
N ALA A 90 6.33 3.04 -3.60
CA ALA A 90 5.76 3.26 -4.93
C ALA A 90 4.34 3.87 -4.83
N MET A 91 3.47 3.29 -4.00
CA MET A 91 2.11 3.79 -3.80
C MET A 91 2.09 5.22 -3.24
N ARG A 92 2.96 5.53 -2.27
CA ARG A 92 3.07 6.90 -1.72
C ARG A 92 3.45 7.89 -2.81
N ASP A 93 4.45 7.56 -3.65
CA ASP A 93 4.86 8.41 -4.76
C ASP A 93 3.72 8.61 -5.77
N ALA A 94 2.98 7.56 -6.12
CA ALA A 94 1.83 7.66 -7.02
C ALA A 94 0.72 8.56 -6.46
N LEU A 95 0.42 8.44 -5.17
CA LEU A 95 -0.53 9.32 -4.47
C LEU A 95 -0.05 10.77 -4.48
N HIS A 96 1.24 11.02 -4.23
CA HIS A 96 1.81 12.38 -4.28
C HIS A 96 1.73 12.96 -5.70
N ARG A 97 2.06 12.19 -6.75
CA ARG A 97 1.90 12.60 -8.16
C ARG A 97 0.44 12.86 -8.53
N ALA A 98 -0.51 12.18 -7.89
CA ALA A 98 -1.95 12.41 -8.03
C ALA A 98 -2.49 13.59 -7.19
N TYR A 99 -1.61 14.30 -6.47
CA TYR A 99 -1.92 15.39 -5.53
C TYR A 99 -2.74 14.96 -4.30
N VAL A 100 -2.54 13.73 -3.84
CA VAL A 100 -3.13 13.19 -2.61
C VAL A 100 -2.09 13.21 -1.49
N ASN A 101 -2.44 13.84 -0.36
CA ASN A 101 -1.59 13.81 0.83
C ASN A 101 -1.51 12.38 1.39
N ALA A 102 -0.32 11.80 1.37
CA ALA A 102 -0.09 10.43 1.84
C ALA A 102 1.14 10.34 2.74
N ARG A 103 1.07 9.46 3.74
CA ARG A 103 2.18 9.08 4.62
C ARG A 103 2.39 7.56 4.55
N LEU A 104 3.65 7.14 4.48
CA LEU A 104 4.02 5.73 4.57
C LEU A 104 4.56 5.47 5.97
N MET A 105 3.97 4.47 6.63
CA MET A 105 4.40 3.97 7.93
C MET A 105 4.82 2.51 7.83
N SER A 106 5.96 2.16 8.42
CA SER A 106 6.46 0.78 8.48
C SER A 106 6.39 0.22 9.90
N ALA A 107 6.08 -1.07 10.02
CA ALA A 107 6.12 -1.78 11.31
C ALA A 107 7.55 -2.05 11.80
N ILE A 108 8.50 -2.16 10.87
CA ILE A 108 9.94 -2.21 11.15
C ILE A 108 10.53 -0.82 10.94
N PRO A 109 11.25 -0.23 11.92
CA PRO A 109 11.82 1.10 11.79
C PRO A 109 12.81 1.19 10.62
N LEU A 110 12.56 2.11 9.69
CA LEU A 110 13.38 2.36 8.50
C LEU A 110 13.65 3.87 8.36
N ASN A 111 14.50 4.37 9.27
CA ASN A 111 14.81 5.78 9.40
C ASN A 111 15.36 6.37 8.09
N GLY A 112 14.87 7.55 7.71
CA GLY A 112 15.25 8.24 6.47
C GLY A 112 14.47 7.80 5.23
N VAL A 113 13.71 6.71 5.29
CA VAL A 113 12.92 6.19 4.16
C VAL A 113 11.42 6.44 4.35
N CYS A 114 10.90 6.10 5.53
CA CYS A 114 9.50 6.27 5.89
C CYS A 114 9.31 6.39 7.41
N ASP A 115 8.11 6.77 7.82
CA ASP A 115 7.80 6.96 9.24
C ASP A 115 7.69 5.59 9.93
N ASN A 116 8.04 5.52 11.22
CA ASN A 116 7.73 4.33 12.02
C ASN A 116 6.23 4.33 12.33
N TYR A 117 5.58 3.16 12.27
CA TYR A 117 4.17 3.08 12.59
C TYR A 117 3.90 3.50 14.03
N SER A 118 3.06 4.52 14.18
CA SER A 118 2.52 4.99 15.45
C SER A 118 1.01 5.09 15.32
N TRP A 119 0.29 4.34 16.16
CA TRP A 119 -1.16 4.32 16.12
C TRP A 119 -1.78 5.70 16.35
N ALA A 120 -1.27 6.46 17.33
CA ALA A 120 -1.78 7.79 17.64
C ALA A 120 -1.58 8.75 16.45
N GLU A 121 -0.43 8.69 15.79
CA GLU A 121 -0.14 9.51 14.62
C GLU A 121 -0.97 9.08 13.41
N ALA A 122 -1.12 7.78 13.17
CA ALA A 122 -1.96 7.25 12.08
C ALA A 122 -3.41 7.73 12.19
N ILE A 123 -4.00 7.71 13.39
CA ILE A 123 -5.35 8.25 13.62
C ILE A 123 -5.38 9.77 13.44
N SER A 124 -4.33 10.47 13.86
CA SER A 124 -4.20 11.93 13.70
C SER A 124 -4.13 12.36 12.23
N LEU A 125 -3.52 11.55 11.36
CA LEU A 125 -3.41 11.83 9.92
C LEU A 125 -4.71 11.56 9.15
N LEU A 126 -5.56 10.65 9.65
CA LEU A 126 -6.84 10.29 9.07
C LEU A 126 -7.96 11.23 9.54
N ARG A 127 -7.90 12.50 9.15
CA ARG A 127 -8.90 13.53 9.48
C ARG A 127 -9.75 13.90 8.28
#